data_AF-A0A7L4HKI6-F1
#
_entry.id   AF-A0A7L4HKI6-F1
#
_cell.length_a   1.000
_cell.length_b   1.000
_cell.length_c   1.000
_cell.angle_alpha   90.00
_cell.angle_beta   90.00
_cell.angle_gamma   90.00
#
_symmetry.space_group_name_H-M   'P 1'
#
loop_
_entity.id
_entity.type
_entity.pdbx_description
1 polymer ?
#
loop_
_entity_poly.entity_id
_entity_poly.type
_entity_poly.pdbx_seq_one_letter_code
_entity_poly.pdbx_strand_id
1 'polypeptide(L)' 'YDGRCVFCRIARREEPGTALLPCEHEDLVCFRDIRPGAPHHYLVVPVEHMGNCKTLKTEHIPIGK' A
#
# COMPACT_ATOMS: atom_id res chain seq x y z
N TYR A 1 -1.49 -11.46 -3.92
CA TYR A 1 -0.25 -10.88 -4.49
C TYR A 1 -0.33 -10.94 -6.01
N ASP A 2 0.02 -9.85 -6.71
CA ASP A 2 0.16 -9.81 -8.17
C ASP A 2 1.52 -9.17 -8.52
N GLY A 3 2.41 -9.92 -9.21
CA GLY A 3 3.75 -9.44 -9.57
C GLY A 3 3.78 -8.30 -10.59
N ARG A 4 2.67 -8.05 -11.30
CA ARG A 4 2.53 -6.89 -12.19
C ARG A 4 2.06 -5.64 -11.45
N CYS A 5 1.56 -5.77 -10.23
CA CYS A 5 1.11 -4.63 -9.43
C CYS A 5 2.30 -3.95 -8.74
N VAL A 6 2.52 -2.66 -9.06
CA VAL A 6 3.59 -1.86 -8.44
C VAL A 6 3.45 -1.79 -6.92
N PHE A 7 2.23 -1.69 -6.40
CA PHE A 7 1.99 -1.63 -4.96
C PHE A 7 2.35 -2.94 -4.25
N CYS A 8 2.15 -4.09 -4.91
CA CYS A 8 2.59 -5.37 -4.37
C CYS A 8 4.11 -5.47 -4.27
N ARG A 9 4.84 -4.94 -5.26
CA ARG A 9 6.30 -4.87 -5.22
C ARG A 9 6.80 -3.91 -4.15
N ILE A 10 6.15 -2.75 -3.99
CA ILE A 10 6.45 -1.80 -2.92
C ILE A 10 6.24 -2.44 -1.55
N ALA A 11 5.11 -3.11 -1.32
CA ALA A 11 4.83 -3.80 -0.06
C ALA A 11 5.86 -4.89 0.28
N ARG A 12 6.46 -5.50 -0.75
CA ARG A 12 7.53 -6.50 -0.61
C ARG A 12 8.95 -5.92 -0.59
N ARG A 13 9.10 -4.59 -0.66
CA ARG A 13 10.41 -3.91 -0.74
C ARG A 13 11.23 -4.30 -1.99
N GLU A 14 10.54 -4.65 -3.07
CA GLU A 14 11.13 -5.02 -4.35
C GLU A 14 11.19 -3.84 -5.34
N GLU A 15 10.48 -2.73 -5.05
CA GLU A 15 10.44 -1.56 -5.92
C GLU A 15 11.61 -0.58 -5.59
N PRO A 16 12.59 -0.42 -6.50
CA PRO A 16 13.72 0.46 -6.25
C PRO A 16 13.26 1.93 -6.14
N GLY A 17 13.83 2.67 -5.17
CA GLY A 17 13.55 4.10 -4.99
C GLY A 17 12.30 4.40 -4.15
N THR A 18 11.55 3.40 -3.71
CA THR A 18 10.44 3.58 -2.76
C THR A 18 10.85 3.12 -1.37
N ALA A 19 11.06 4.07 -0.46
CA ALA A 19 11.34 3.78 0.94
C ALA A 19 10.03 3.63 1.73
N LEU A 20 9.89 2.52 2.44
CA LEU A 20 8.78 2.33 3.38
C LEU A 20 9.03 3.15 4.65
N LEU A 21 7.97 3.80 5.11
CA LEU A 21 7.93 4.53 6.37
C LEU A 21 7.46 3.60 7.50
N PRO A 22 7.82 3.87 8.76
CA PRO A 22 7.29 3.15 9.90
C PRO A 22 5.76 3.20 9.92
N CYS A 23 5.14 2.04 10.12
CA CYS A 23 3.70 1.85 10.26
C CYS A 23 3.48 0.93 11.47
N GLU A 24 2.49 1.22 12.30
CA GLU A 24 2.17 0.39 13.47
C GLU A 24 1.47 -0.92 13.06
N HIS A 25 0.77 -0.90 11.93
CA HIS A 25 -0.01 -2.04 11.45
C HIS A 25 0.78 -2.84 10.41
N GLU A 26 0.94 -4.14 10.64
CA GLU A 26 1.70 -5.05 9.76
C GLU A 26 0.99 -5.37 8.44
N ASP A 27 -0.33 -5.18 8.38
CA ASP A 27 -1.17 -5.37 7.18
C ASP A 27 -1.13 -4.16 6.24
N LEU A 28 -0.44 -3.08 6.62
CA LEU A 28 -0.32 -1.84 5.87
C LEU A 28 1.14 -1.45 5.61
N VAL A 29 1.37 -0.81 4.47
CA VAL A 29 2.64 -0.12 4.19
C VAL A 29 2.40 1.34 3.86
N CYS A 30 3.31 2.18 4.31
CA CYS A 30 3.28 3.64 4.13
C CYS A 30 4.50 4.07 3.32
N PHE A 31 4.32 4.90 2.30
CA PHE A 31 5.42 5.44 1.50
C PHE A 31 5.06 6.78 0.85
N ARG A 32 6.07 7.49 0.34
CA ARG A 32 5.87 8.78 -0.36
C ARG A 32 5.35 8.56 -1.77
N ASP A 33 4.39 9.38 -2.19
CA ASP A 33 3.95 9.39 -3.58
C ASP A 33 5.10 9.88 -4.50
N ILE A 34 5.25 9.27 -5.68
CA ILE A 34 6.25 9.65 -6.68
C ILE A 34 5.93 10.99 -7.37
N ARG A 35 4.65 11.37 -7.40
CA ARG A 35 4.11 12.64 -7.91
C ARG A 35 3.22 13.26 -6.85
N PRO A 36 3.81 13.78 -5.76
CA PRO A 36 3.06 14.31 -4.63
C PRO A 36 2.22 15.53 -5.03
N GLY A 37 0.92 15.49 -4.72
CA GLY A 37 0.00 16.62 -4.91
C GLY A 37 0.04 17.67 -3.79
N ALA A 38 0.83 17.44 -2.74
CA ALA A 38 0.99 18.30 -1.58
C ALA A 38 2.40 18.12 -0.97
N PRO A 39 2.92 19.08 -0.16
CA PRO A 39 4.23 18.95 0.50
C PRO A 39 4.37 17.69 1.36
N HIS A 40 3.25 17.22 1.90
CA HIS A 40 3.13 15.97 2.64
C HIS A 40 2.07 15.11 1.97
N HIS A 41 2.49 14.22 1.07
CA HIS A 41 1.61 13.29 0.36
C HIS A 41 2.16 11.87 0.49
N TYR A 42 1.44 11.06 1.26
CA TYR A 42 1.81 9.69 1.56
C TYR A 42 0.68 8.75 1.14
N LEU A 43 1.05 7.60 0.62
CA LEU A 43 0.11 6.53 0.32
C LEU A 43 0.19 5.48 1.43
N VAL A 44 -0.97 5.06 1.90
CA VAL A 44 -1.14 3.93 2.82
C VAL A 44 -1.84 2.83 2.03
N VAL A 45 -1.18 1.69 1.88
CA VAL A 45 -1.64 0.62 1.00
C VAL A 45 -1.63 -0.72 1.76
N PRO A 46 -2.69 -1.54 1.66
CA PRO A 46 -2.67 -2.88 2.22
C PRO A 46 -1.57 -3.75 1.61
N VAL A 47 -0.95 -4.60 2.44
CA VAL A 47 -0.01 -5.64 2.00
C VAL A 47 -0.74 -6.67 1.13
N GLU A 48 -2.00 -6.96 1.45
CA GLU A 48 -2.86 -7.81 0.63
C GLU A 48 -3.27 -7.12 -0.68
N HIS A 49 -3.18 -7.85 -1.80
CA HIS A 49 -3.58 -7.31 -3.10
C HIS A 49 -5.09 -7.26 -3.23
N MET A 50 -5.63 -6.06 -3.36
CA MET A 50 -7.04 -5.81 -3.71
C MET A 50 -7.11 -5.16 -5.08
N GLY A 51 -7.88 -5.73 -6.00
CA GLY A 51 -7.90 -5.29 -7.39
C GLY A 51 -8.47 -3.89 -7.57
N ASN A 52 -9.73 -3.69 -7.20
CA ASN A 52 -10.39 -2.38 -7.26
C ASN A 52 -11.53 -2.32 -6.24
N CYS A 53 -12.19 -1.17 -6.11
CA CYS A 53 -13.26 -1.00 -5.12
C CYS A 53 -14.43 -1.99 -5.28
N LYS A 54 -14.63 -2.58 -6.46
CA LYS A 54 -15.68 -3.58 -6.69
C LYS A 54 -15.33 -4.96 -6.13
N THR A 55 -14.06 -5.21 -5.80
CA THR A 55 -13.61 -6.48 -5.20
C THR A 55 -13.61 -6.44 -3.69
N LEU A 56 -14.07 -5.34 -3.07
CA LEU A 56 -14.15 -5.21 -1.63
C LEU A 56 -15.30 -6.06 -1.06
N LYS A 57 -15.04 -6.68 0.10
CA LYS A 57 -15.98 -7.53 0.83
C LYS A 57 -15.96 -7.18 2.31
N THR A 58 -16.93 -7.70 3.05
CA THR A 58 -17.04 -7.55 4.51
C THR A 58 -15.79 -8.02 5.27
N GLU A 59 -15.06 -9.00 4.74
CA GLU A 59 -13.80 -9.50 5.33
C GLU A 59 -12.68 -8.46 5.36
N HIS A 60 -12.74 -7.41 4.54
CA HIS A 60 -11.73 -6.33 4.50
C HIS A 60 -12.01 -5.18 5.48
N ILE A 61 -13.15 -5.19 6.19
CA ILE A 61 -13.51 -4.18 7.20
C ILE A 61 -12.47 -4.03 8.33
N PRO A 62 -11.77 -5.09 8.78
CA PRO A 62 -10.79 -4.97 9.87
C PRO A 62 -9.44 -4.34 9.50
N ILE A 63 -9.17 -4.05 8.22
CA ILE A 63 -7.83 -3.57 7.79
C ILE A 63 -7.49 -2.24 8.46
N GLY A 64 -6.27 -2.16 9.01
CA GLY A 64 -5.79 -0.98 9.72
C GLY A 64 -6.52 -0.65 11.03
N LYS A 65 -7.18 -1.64 11.65
CA LYS A 65 -7.73 -1.52 13.01
C LYS A 65 -6.73 -1.86 14.09
#